data_AF-A0A7C5U0V5-F1
#
_entry.id   AF-A0A7C5U0V5-F1
#
_cell.length_a   1.000
_cell.length_b   1.000
_cell.length_c   1.000
_cell.angle_alpha   90.00
_cell.angle_beta   90.00
_cell.angle_gamma   90.00
#
_symmetry.space_group_name_H-M   'P 1'
#
loop_
_entity.id
_entity.type
_entity.pdbx_description
1 polymer ?
#
loop_
_entity_poly.entity_id
_entity_poly.type
_entity_poly.pdbx_seq_one_letter_code
_entity_poly.pdbx_strand_id
1 'polypeptide(L)'
;MPQYLITVSGELPLRSPRTRPRFYRRLVENIRDMVERHGARVLGSRIIEAKIWLVTDRDVLSGLSRVFGVHRAGLVVTYNFKNLDDLAMWVYENTKNTVKNKKFAVRVKRSGKHAFTSLDAARRIGELLKPHSSGVDLEKPEVTVEVEIRDSTAYLYTSVVSGPGGLPIGVEGRALTLFSGGFDSPVAAWFTAKRGVEVDFLHYYMGSTSSTYYAFLVAKKLSSDWLYGYRPQFILVDFTDVISEVVKKVSWSYRQVVLRALMYIIAGKIAEKLNYHVLVTGESIGQASSQTLINLSVIERATGIKTPILRPLLGFDKEEIIEYSRKIGLYPYSSRVVEACAIAPTRVTTAADQGEVGEYISSIDENTLEKTVNSMKIFDVFSSNPEDIVVTSSIELDFIPENAVVVDVRRDRSNPLPNSISLSEVNFEELRDKVIVFVCETGSLSLLLAKELRDQGYKAFSLKGGVKTYCQVK
;
A
#
# COMPACT_ATOMS: atom_id res chain seq x y z
N MET A 1 -25.77 -14.72 -10.37
CA MET A 1 -24.32 -14.61 -10.06
C MET A 1 -23.82 -13.31 -10.67
N PRO A 2 -23.08 -12.48 -9.93
CA PRO A 2 -22.50 -11.26 -10.47
C PRO A 2 -21.60 -11.53 -11.68
N GLN A 3 -21.79 -10.74 -12.73
CA GLN A 3 -20.96 -10.79 -13.93
C GLN A 3 -20.37 -9.41 -14.18
N TYR A 4 -19.13 -9.36 -14.66
CA TYR A 4 -18.42 -8.12 -14.90
C TYR A 4 -17.86 -8.08 -16.31
N LEU A 5 -17.91 -6.89 -16.89
CA LEU A 5 -17.16 -6.58 -18.10
C LEU A 5 -16.08 -5.54 -17.78
N ILE A 6 -14.86 -6.03 -17.63
CA ILE A 6 -13.69 -5.26 -17.22
C ILE A 6 -12.98 -4.76 -18.47
N THR A 7 -12.75 -3.46 -18.57
CA THR A 7 -11.94 -2.86 -19.64
C THR A 7 -10.53 -2.68 -19.11
N VAL A 8 -9.54 -3.23 -19.83
CA VAL A 8 -8.14 -3.14 -19.42
C VAL A 8 -7.56 -1.76 -19.69
N SER A 9 -6.47 -1.42 -19.01
CA SER A 9 -5.68 -0.21 -19.24
C SER A 9 -5.24 -0.11 -20.71
N GLY A 10 -5.32 1.10 -21.28
CA GLY A 10 -4.98 1.38 -22.68
C GLY A 10 -3.54 1.02 -23.05
N GLU A 11 -2.66 0.85 -22.06
CA GLU A 11 -1.28 0.40 -22.27
C GLU A 11 -1.17 -1.09 -22.65
N LEU A 12 -2.15 -1.93 -22.28
CA LEU A 12 -2.07 -3.38 -22.53
C LEU A 12 -2.32 -3.73 -24.00
N PRO A 13 -3.35 -3.19 -24.68
CA PRO A 13 -3.56 -3.41 -26.11
C PRO A 13 -2.39 -2.97 -26.99
N LEU A 14 -1.61 -1.96 -26.56
CA LEU A 14 -0.45 -1.42 -27.28
C LEU A 14 0.78 -2.34 -27.23
N ARG A 15 0.78 -3.37 -26.37
CA ARG A 15 1.89 -4.34 -26.31
C ARG A 15 1.94 -5.20 -27.56
N SER A 16 3.16 -5.60 -27.93
CA SER A 16 3.38 -6.47 -29.09
C SER A 16 2.52 -7.74 -29.01
N PRO A 17 2.07 -8.30 -30.15
CA PRO A 17 1.26 -9.52 -30.15
C PRO A 17 1.91 -10.69 -29.38
N ARG A 18 3.25 -10.75 -29.31
CA ARG A 18 4.01 -11.78 -28.60
C ARG A 18 4.00 -11.61 -27.09
N THR A 19 4.09 -10.37 -26.57
CA THR A 19 4.17 -10.10 -25.13
C THR A 19 2.80 -9.87 -24.49
N ARG A 20 1.84 -9.38 -25.26
CA ARG A 20 0.47 -9.05 -24.80
C ARG A 20 -0.22 -10.21 -24.05
N PRO A 21 -0.17 -11.49 -24.49
CA PRO A 21 -0.81 -12.57 -23.75
C PRO A 21 -0.31 -12.73 -22.30
N ARG A 22 0.99 -12.49 -22.05
CA ARG A 22 1.57 -12.55 -20.69
C ARG A 22 0.95 -11.48 -19.78
N PHE A 23 0.77 -10.26 -20.28
CA PHE A 23 0.17 -9.16 -19.51
C PHE A 23 -1.28 -9.45 -19.14
N TYR A 24 -2.08 -9.95 -20.08
CA TYR A 24 -3.48 -10.29 -19.81
C TYR A 24 -3.61 -11.45 -18.82
N ARG A 25 -2.76 -12.48 -18.96
CA ARG A 25 -2.72 -13.60 -18.00
C ARG A 25 -2.40 -13.10 -16.60
N ARG A 26 -1.37 -12.26 -16.45
CA ARG A 26 -0.99 -11.66 -15.17
C ARG A 26 -2.12 -10.81 -14.58
N LEU A 27 -2.81 -10.02 -15.40
CA LEU A 27 -3.98 -9.26 -14.93
C LEU A 27 -5.09 -10.17 -14.39
N VAL A 28 -5.39 -11.27 -15.08
CA VAL A 28 -6.39 -12.25 -14.62
C VAL A 28 -5.97 -12.91 -13.31
N GLU A 29 -4.69 -13.25 -13.13
CA GLU A 29 -4.15 -13.76 -11.87
C GLU A 29 -4.31 -12.75 -10.72
N ASN A 30 -3.97 -11.48 -10.96
CA ASN A 30 -4.11 -10.42 -9.97
C ASN A 30 -5.58 -10.18 -9.60
N ILE A 31 -6.50 -10.26 -10.58
CA ILE A 31 -7.94 -10.19 -10.32
C ILE A 31 -8.41 -11.38 -9.48
N ARG A 32 -7.93 -12.60 -9.74
CA ARG A 32 -8.30 -13.79 -8.95
C ARG A 32 -7.86 -13.66 -7.50
N ASP A 33 -6.61 -13.26 -7.27
CA ASP A 33 -6.10 -13.02 -5.91
C ASP A 33 -6.88 -11.92 -5.19
N MET A 34 -7.26 -10.84 -5.90
CA MET A 34 -8.17 -9.83 -5.34
C MET A 34 -9.52 -10.43 -4.93
N VAL A 35 -10.15 -11.22 -5.80
CA VAL A 35 -11.45 -11.86 -5.54
C VAL A 35 -11.38 -12.78 -4.32
N GLU A 36 -10.33 -13.60 -4.21
CA GLU A 36 -10.11 -14.52 -3.11
C GLU A 36 -9.90 -13.77 -1.78
N ARG A 37 -9.11 -12.68 -1.78
CA ARG A 37 -8.90 -11.84 -0.59
C ARG A 37 -10.16 -11.14 -0.09
N HIS A 38 -11.15 -10.95 -0.96
CA HIS A 38 -12.47 -10.41 -0.60
C HIS A 38 -13.49 -11.51 -0.24
N GLY A 39 -13.04 -12.75 -0.04
CA GLY A 39 -13.89 -13.86 0.41
C GLY A 39 -14.88 -14.34 -0.66
N ALA A 40 -14.54 -14.15 -1.94
CA ALA A 40 -15.32 -14.59 -3.09
C ALA A 40 -14.50 -15.56 -3.95
N ARG A 41 -15.14 -16.20 -4.93
CA ARG A 41 -14.52 -17.15 -5.86
C ARG A 41 -14.83 -16.78 -7.30
N VAL A 42 -13.84 -16.97 -8.16
CA VAL A 42 -14.02 -16.83 -9.61
C VAL A 42 -14.65 -18.12 -10.16
N LEU A 43 -15.83 -17.98 -10.76
CA LEU A 43 -16.57 -19.09 -11.37
C LEU A 43 -16.30 -19.21 -12.87
N GLY A 44 -15.90 -18.10 -13.51
CA GLY A 44 -15.54 -18.08 -14.92
C GLY A 44 -14.82 -16.78 -15.28
N SER A 45 -13.85 -16.87 -16.19
CA SER A 45 -13.15 -15.70 -16.71
C SER A 45 -12.78 -15.92 -18.17
N ARG A 46 -13.02 -14.94 -19.04
CA ARG A 46 -12.64 -14.99 -20.46
C ARG A 46 -12.07 -13.64 -20.91
N ILE A 47 -10.95 -13.68 -21.61
CA ILE A 47 -10.40 -12.50 -22.29
C ILE A 47 -11.16 -12.33 -23.62
N ILE A 48 -11.69 -11.14 -23.85
CA ILE A 48 -12.46 -10.75 -25.03
C ILE A 48 -11.83 -9.46 -25.57
N GLU A 49 -10.88 -9.60 -26.50
CA GLU A 49 -10.08 -8.48 -27.03
C GLU A 49 -9.40 -7.68 -25.89
N ALA A 50 -9.73 -6.39 -25.75
CA ALA A 50 -9.26 -5.49 -24.70
C ALA A 50 -10.12 -5.52 -23.43
N LYS A 51 -10.88 -6.59 -23.22
CA LYS A 51 -11.76 -6.76 -22.07
C LYS A 51 -11.61 -8.11 -21.43
N ILE A 52 -12.03 -8.20 -20.17
CA ILE A 52 -12.12 -9.44 -19.42
C ILE A 52 -13.58 -9.56 -18.94
N TRP A 53 -14.24 -10.63 -19.36
CA TRP A 53 -15.50 -11.06 -18.77
C TRP A 53 -15.20 -11.92 -17.55
N LEU A 54 -15.83 -11.63 -16.42
CA LEU A 54 -15.60 -12.29 -15.15
C LEU A 54 -16.94 -12.65 -14.50
N VAL A 55 -17.04 -13.83 -13.91
CA VAL A 55 -18.17 -14.27 -13.10
C VAL A 55 -17.66 -14.69 -11.73
N THR A 56 -18.33 -14.23 -10.69
CA THR A 56 -18.02 -14.57 -9.29
C THR A 56 -19.25 -15.08 -8.56
N ASP A 57 -19.04 -15.71 -7.40
CA ASP A 57 -20.14 -16.15 -6.52
C ASP A 57 -20.72 -15.00 -5.66
N ARG A 58 -19.98 -13.91 -5.46
CA ARG A 58 -20.37 -12.72 -4.68
C ARG A 58 -19.95 -11.43 -5.37
N ASP A 59 -20.52 -10.30 -4.96
CA ASP A 59 -20.16 -9.00 -5.55
C ASP A 59 -18.77 -8.53 -5.09
N VAL A 60 -17.92 -8.20 -6.06
CA VAL A 60 -16.54 -7.75 -5.90
C VAL A 60 -16.24 -6.45 -6.65
N LEU A 61 -17.28 -5.70 -7.07
CA LEU A 61 -17.12 -4.52 -7.92
C LEU A 61 -16.13 -3.49 -7.33
N SER A 62 -16.21 -3.24 -6.02
CA SER A 62 -15.33 -2.30 -5.33
C SER A 62 -13.86 -2.73 -5.37
N GLY A 63 -13.55 -4.02 -5.20
CA GLY A 63 -12.20 -4.55 -5.27
C GLY A 63 -11.56 -4.40 -6.67
N LEU A 64 -12.37 -4.53 -7.73
CA LEU A 64 -11.91 -4.31 -9.12
C LEU A 64 -11.41 -2.88 -9.36
N SER A 65 -11.89 -1.88 -8.60
CA SER A 65 -11.40 -0.49 -8.68
C SER A 65 -9.98 -0.28 -8.16
N ARG A 66 -9.37 -1.32 -7.56
CA ARG A 66 -8.04 -1.27 -6.94
C ARG A 66 -7.01 -2.21 -7.59
N VAL A 67 -7.36 -2.87 -8.69
CA VAL A 67 -6.43 -3.78 -9.40
C VAL A 67 -5.70 -3.01 -10.51
N PHE A 68 -4.37 -2.89 -10.41
CA PHE A 68 -3.56 -2.29 -11.47
C PHE A 68 -3.66 -3.07 -12.79
N GLY A 69 -3.76 -2.33 -13.90
CA GLY A 69 -4.11 -2.86 -15.21
C GLY A 69 -5.61 -2.79 -15.54
N VAL A 70 -6.49 -2.49 -14.58
CA VAL A 70 -7.92 -2.22 -14.83
C VAL A 70 -8.13 -0.74 -15.12
N HIS A 71 -8.78 -0.42 -16.25
CA HIS A 71 -9.20 0.96 -16.57
C HIS A 71 -10.59 1.26 -16.03
N ARG A 72 -11.55 0.35 -16.26
CA ARG A 72 -12.90 0.41 -15.67
C ARG A 72 -13.43 -0.99 -15.51
N ALA A 73 -14.26 -1.21 -14.50
CA ALA A 73 -15.02 -2.43 -14.32
C ALA A 73 -16.50 -2.08 -14.19
N GLY A 74 -17.37 -2.86 -14.83
CA GLY A 74 -18.80 -2.69 -14.68
C GLY A 74 -19.47 -4.01 -14.37
N LEU A 75 -20.38 -3.98 -13.40
CA LEU A 75 -21.34 -5.05 -13.15
C LEU A 75 -22.36 -5.04 -14.30
N VAL A 76 -22.58 -6.21 -14.90
CA VAL A 76 -23.39 -6.36 -16.10
C VAL A 76 -24.44 -7.45 -15.96
N VAL A 77 -25.59 -7.23 -16.58
CA VAL A 77 -26.56 -8.28 -16.91
C VAL A 77 -26.38 -8.62 -18.39
N THR A 78 -26.32 -9.91 -18.70
CA THR A 78 -26.08 -10.41 -20.06
C THR A 78 -27.35 -10.95 -20.69
N TYR A 79 -27.56 -10.70 -21.99
CA TYR A 79 -28.68 -11.26 -22.74
C TYR A 79 -28.28 -11.60 -24.17
N ASN A 80 -28.70 -12.76 -24.66
CA ASN A 80 -28.53 -13.14 -26.06
C ASN A 80 -29.76 -12.71 -26.84
N PHE A 81 -29.61 -11.71 -27.71
CA PHE A 81 -30.71 -11.12 -28.46
C PHE A 81 -30.77 -11.66 -29.88
N LYS A 82 -31.97 -11.69 -30.46
CA LYS A 82 -32.23 -12.16 -31.83
C LYS A 82 -32.15 -11.05 -32.87
N ASN A 83 -32.65 -9.87 -32.53
CA ASN A 83 -32.70 -8.69 -33.39
C ASN A 83 -32.74 -7.41 -32.55
N LEU A 84 -32.79 -6.25 -33.21
CA LEU A 84 -32.75 -4.95 -32.56
C LEU A 84 -33.95 -4.70 -31.62
N ASP A 85 -35.15 -5.13 -32.00
CA ASP A 85 -36.35 -4.93 -31.19
C ASP A 85 -36.35 -5.79 -29.93
N ASP A 86 -35.90 -7.05 -30.04
CA ASP A 86 -35.71 -7.96 -28.91
C ASP A 86 -34.69 -7.38 -27.91
N LEU A 87 -33.55 -6.90 -28.42
CA LEU A 87 -32.56 -6.19 -27.60
C LEU A 87 -33.17 -4.97 -26.90
N ALA A 88 -33.87 -4.12 -27.66
CA ALA A 88 -34.41 -2.87 -27.13
C ALA A 88 -35.49 -3.11 -26.07
N MET A 89 -36.36 -4.10 -26.29
CA MET A 89 -37.38 -4.51 -25.32
C MET A 89 -36.73 -5.06 -24.04
N TRP A 90 -35.71 -5.91 -24.18
CA TRP A 90 -34.98 -6.43 -23.02
C TRP A 90 -34.32 -5.31 -22.20
N VAL A 91 -33.64 -4.35 -22.84
CA VAL A 91 -33.06 -3.19 -22.13
C VAL A 91 -34.16 -2.37 -21.46
N TYR A 92 -35.25 -2.07 -22.18
CA TYR A 92 -36.40 -1.34 -21.67
C TYR A 92 -36.94 -1.94 -20.37
N GLU A 93 -37.23 -3.25 -20.36
CA GLU A 93 -37.77 -3.94 -19.18
C GLU A 93 -36.85 -3.84 -17.96
N ASN A 94 -35.54 -3.86 -18.18
CA ASN A 94 -34.55 -3.78 -17.10
C ASN A 94 -34.24 -2.35 -16.62
N THR A 95 -34.58 -1.31 -17.39
CA THR A 95 -34.18 0.08 -17.07
C THR A 95 -35.32 1.10 -16.98
N LYS A 96 -36.57 0.74 -17.33
CA LYS A 96 -37.73 1.66 -17.30
C LYS A 96 -37.95 2.33 -15.94
N ASN A 97 -37.71 1.59 -14.86
CA ASN A 97 -37.83 2.12 -13.50
C ASN A 97 -36.64 3.04 -13.13
N THR A 98 -35.45 2.76 -13.65
CA THR A 98 -34.23 3.54 -13.38
C THR A 98 -34.32 4.96 -13.95
N VAL A 99 -34.95 5.11 -15.12
CA VAL A 99 -35.14 6.41 -15.79
C VAL A 99 -36.37 7.19 -15.29
N LYS A 100 -37.15 6.62 -14.36
CA LYS A 100 -38.43 7.20 -13.94
C LYS A 100 -38.25 8.62 -13.40
N ASN A 101 -38.98 9.57 -13.98
CA ASN A 101 -38.94 11.00 -13.64
C ASN A 101 -37.56 11.67 -13.78
N LYS A 102 -36.61 11.06 -14.51
CA LYS A 102 -35.24 11.57 -14.67
C LYS A 102 -34.93 11.85 -16.13
N LYS A 103 -34.04 12.81 -16.37
CA LYS A 103 -33.41 13.00 -17.67
C LYS A 103 -32.39 11.90 -17.92
N PHE A 104 -32.43 11.30 -19.10
CA PHE A 104 -31.56 10.16 -19.40
C PHE A 104 -30.85 10.26 -20.75
N ALA A 105 -29.79 9.46 -20.90
CA ALA A 105 -29.13 9.19 -22.17
C ALA A 105 -28.92 7.69 -22.34
N VAL A 106 -28.98 7.21 -23.58
CA VAL A 106 -28.61 5.83 -23.94
C VAL A 106 -27.25 5.86 -24.63
N ARG A 107 -26.28 5.12 -24.10
CA ARG A 107 -24.94 5.01 -24.67
C ARG A 107 -24.67 3.57 -25.08
N VAL A 108 -24.61 3.34 -26.39
CA VAL A 108 -24.38 2.01 -26.96
C VAL A 108 -22.97 1.90 -27.54
N LYS A 109 -22.24 0.86 -27.14
CA LYS A 109 -21.01 0.42 -27.82
C LYS A 109 -21.29 -0.89 -28.55
N ARG A 110 -20.74 -1.04 -29.75
CA ARG A 110 -20.99 -2.21 -30.60
C ARG A 110 -19.67 -2.75 -31.14
N SER A 111 -19.46 -4.05 -31.02
CA SER A 111 -18.41 -4.81 -31.70
C SER A 111 -19.04 -6.00 -32.42
N GLY A 112 -18.52 -6.35 -33.61
CA GLY A 112 -19.07 -7.41 -34.48
C GLY A 112 -19.93 -6.88 -35.64
N LYS A 113 -20.50 -7.80 -36.43
CA LYS A 113 -21.27 -7.48 -37.66
C LYS A 113 -22.78 -7.50 -37.38
N HIS A 114 -23.47 -6.40 -37.67
CA HIS A 114 -24.88 -6.19 -37.36
C HIS A 114 -25.57 -5.42 -38.50
N ALA A 115 -26.87 -5.62 -38.67
CA ALA A 115 -27.70 -4.85 -39.61
C ALA A 115 -28.08 -3.44 -39.11
N PHE A 116 -27.65 -3.08 -37.89
CA PHE A 116 -27.96 -1.80 -37.24
C PHE A 116 -26.68 -1.17 -36.68
N THR A 117 -26.70 0.16 -36.56
CA THR A 117 -25.62 0.93 -35.93
C THR A 117 -25.84 1.09 -34.42
N SER A 118 -24.81 1.51 -33.69
CA SER A 118 -24.97 1.84 -32.27
C SER A 118 -25.98 2.98 -32.05
N LEU A 119 -26.09 3.89 -33.02
CA LEU A 119 -27.05 4.99 -32.99
C LEU A 119 -28.48 4.50 -33.17
N ASP A 120 -28.70 3.53 -34.06
CA ASP A 120 -30.03 2.92 -34.26
C ASP A 120 -30.49 2.21 -32.99
N ALA A 121 -29.60 1.44 -32.35
CA ALA A 121 -29.89 0.81 -31.06
C ALA A 121 -30.18 1.84 -29.95
N ALA A 122 -29.37 2.90 -29.85
CA ALA A 122 -29.58 3.95 -28.86
C ALA A 122 -30.92 4.66 -29.06
N ARG A 123 -31.29 4.98 -30.30
CA ARG A 123 -32.58 5.58 -30.66
C ARG A 123 -33.73 4.65 -30.28
N ARG A 124 -33.66 3.38 -30.69
CA ARG A 124 -34.74 2.42 -30.45
C ARG A 124 -34.99 2.17 -28.97
N ILE A 125 -33.93 2.01 -28.18
CA ILE A 125 -34.01 1.90 -26.71
C ILE A 125 -34.58 3.20 -26.12
N GLY A 126 -34.09 4.35 -26.57
CA GLY A 126 -34.52 5.66 -26.11
C GLY A 126 -36.01 5.94 -26.37
N GLU A 127 -36.54 5.52 -27.52
CA GLU A 127 -37.96 5.60 -27.85
C GLU A 127 -38.84 4.86 -26.83
N LEU A 128 -38.45 3.65 -26.43
CA LEU A 128 -39.20 2.85 -25.46
C LEU A 128 -39.12 3.44 -24.04
N LEU A 129 -37.98 4.03 -23.67
CA LEU A 129 -37.76 4.59 -22.34
C LEU A 129 -38.36 5.99 -22.15
N LYS A 130 -38.44 6.78 -23.23
CA LYS A 130 -38.87 8.19 -23.18
C LYS A 130 -40.22 8.40 -22.45
N PRO A 131 -41.28 7.61 -22.70
CA PRO A 131 -42.57 7.76 -22.01
C PRO A 131 -42.52 7.59 -20.48
N HIS A 132 -41.46 6.96 -19.95
CA HIS A 132 -41.30 6.73 -18.51
C HIS A 132 -40.36 7.74 -17.85
N SER A 133 -39.71 8.60 -18.63
CA SER A 133 -38.68 9.55 -18.18
C SER A 133 -39.19 10.99 -18.12
N SER A 134 -38.40 11.92 -17.59
CA SER A 134 -38.69 13.37 -17.69
C SER A 134 -38.11 14.02 -18.96
N GLY A 135 -37.37 13.26 -19.79
CA GLY A 135 -36.80 13.73 -21.05
C GLY A 135 -35.45 13.10 -21.38
N VAL A 136 -34.95 13.37 -22.59
CA VAL A 136 -33.61 12.94 -23.03
C VAL A 136 -32.64 14.12 -22.90
N ASP A 137 -31.48 13.89 -22.29
CA ASP A 137 -30.40 14.87 -22.16
C ASP A 137 -29.07 14.19 -22.47
N LEU A 138 -28.47 14.50 -23.62
CA LEU A 138 -27.26 13.83 -24.09
C LEU A 138 -25.97 14.42 -23.49
N GLU A 139 -26.05 15.64 -22.95
CA GLU A 139 -24.92 16.36 -22.39
C GLU A 139 -24.79 16.11 -20.90
N LYS A 140 -25.88 16.28 -20.15
CA LYS A 140 -25.93 16.15 -18.69
C LYS A 140 -27.11 15.28 -18.22
N PRO A 141 -27.12 13.99 -18.58
CA PRO A 141 -28.14 13.06 -18.09
C PRO A 141 -28.00 12.83 -16.58
N GLU A 142 -29.13 12.71 -15.89
CA GLU A 142 -29.17 12.20 -14.51
C GLU A 142 -28.94 10.68 -14.47
N VAL A 143 -29.33 9.98 -15.53
CA VAL A 143 -29.15 8.53 -15.69
C VAL A 143 -28.60 8.22 -17.08
N THR A 144 -27.51 7.46 -17.13
CA THR A 144 -27.01 6.90 -18.39
C THR A 144 -27.31 5.41 -18.45
N VAL A 145 -28.08 4.98 -19.45
CA VAL A 145 -28.26 3.56 -19.79
C VAL A 145 -27.11 3.15 -20.71
N GLU A 146 -26.11 2.47 -20.16
CA GLU A 146 -24.96 1.96 -20.91
C GLU A 146 -25.17 0.51 -21.35
N VAL A 147 -25.10 0.27 -22.66
CA VAL A 147 -25.20 -1.07 -23.27
C VAL A 147 -23.97 -1.33 -24.13
N GLU A 148 -23.32 -2.47 -23.93
CA GLU A 148 -22.30 -2.97 -24.85
C GLU A 148 -22.84 -4.20 -25.59
N ILE A 149 -22.75 -4.17 -26.92
CA ILE A 149 -23.21 -5.22 -27.82
C ILE A 149 -21.96 -5.87 -28.42
N ARG A 150 -21.84 -7.19 -28.28
CA ARG A 150 -20.77 -7.98 -28.88
C ARG A 150 -21.38 -9.21 -29.52
N ASP A 151 -21.32 -9.26 -30.85
CA ASP A 151 -22.01 -10.29 -31.64
C ASP A 151 -23.48 -10.39 -31.20
N SER A 152 -23.99 -11.59 -30.89
CA SER A 152 -25.38 -11.78 -30.43
C SER A 152 -25.61 -11.54 -28.94
N THR A 153 -24.63 -11.02 -28.19
CA THR A 153 -24.72 -10.84 -26.74
C THR A 153 -24.70 -9.35 -26.36
N ALA A 154 -25.67 -8.94 -25.56
CA ALA A 154 -25.75 -7.61 -24.95
C ALA A 154 -25.34 -7.67 -23.48
N TYR A 155 -24.62 -6.64 -23.06
CA TYR A 155 -24.14 -6.41 -21.70
C TYR A 155 -24.71 -5.07 -21.23
N LEU A 156 -25.73 -5.12 -20.38
CA LEU A 156 -26.32 -3.94 -19.75
C LEU A 156 -25.56 -3.64 -18.47
N TYR A 157 -24.93 -2.46 -18.40
CA TYR A 157 -24.22 -2.03 -17.20
C TYR A 157 -25.21 -1.55 -16.14
N THR A 158 -25.12 -2.13 -14.94
CA THR A 158 -25.94 -1.73 -13.78
C THR A 158 -25.16 -0.85 -12.80
N SER A 159 -23.84 -1.01 -12.75
CA SER A 159 -22.94 -0.20 -11.94
C SER A 159 -21.54 -0.23 -12.54
N VAL A 160 -20.81 0.89 -12.47
CA VAL A 160 -19.48 1.04 -13.06
C VAL A 160 -18.55 1.71 -12.07
N VAL A 161 -17.33 1.21 -11.98
CA VAL A 161 -16.23 1.82 -11.23
C VAL A 161 -15.04 2.07 -12.14
N SER A 162 -14.35 3.18 -11.91
CA SER A 162 -13.05 3.45 -12.52
C SER A 162 -11.98 2.60 -11.84
N GLY A 163 -11.05 2.07 -12.63
CA GLY A 163 -9.86 1.41 -12.13
C GLY A 163 -8.66 2.35 -12.09
N PRO A 164 -7.53 1.90 -11.52
CA PRO A 164 -6.34 2.73 -11.37
C PRO A 164 -5.52 2.88 -12.66
N GLY A 165 -5.86 2.14 -13.72
CA GLY A 165 -5.06 2.06 -14.94
C GLY A 165 -3.71 1.37 -14.67
N GLY A 166 -2.66 1.80 -15.37
CA GLY A 166 -1.32 1.25 -15.21
C GLY A 166 -1.15 -0.15 -15.78
N LEU A 167 -0.21 -0.91 -15.22
CA LEU A 167 0.15 -2.26 -15.67
C LEU A 167 -0.10 -3.29 -14.56
N PRO A 168 -0.38 -4.56 -14.91
CA PRO A 168 -0.55 -5.61 -13.91
C PRO A 168 0.76 -5.83 -13.14
N ILE A 169 0.72 -5.85 -11.81
CA ILE A 169 1.88 -6.16 -10.97
C ILE A 169 2.49 -7.52 -11.37
N GLY A 170 3.83 -7.59 -11.42
CA GLY A 170 4.62 -8.78 -11.76
C GLY A 170 5.02 -8.87 -13.24
N VAL A 171 4.68 -7.86 -14.05
CA VAL A 171 5.14 -7.79 -15.45
C VAL A 171 6.49 -7.07 -15.59
N GLU A 172 6.87 -6.20 -14.65
CA GLU A 172 8.09 -5.37 -14.69
C GLU A 172 9.09 -5.67 -13.53
N GLY A 173 9.25 -6.93 -13.15
CA GLY A 173 10.27 -7.34 -12.16
C GLY A 173 9.97 -6.94 -10.72
N ARG A 174 11.02 -6.81 -9.90
CA ARG A 174 10.95 -6.62 -8.44
C ARG A 174 11.77 -5.42 -7.96
N ALA A 175 11.19 -4.63 -7.07
CA ALA A 175 11.80 -3.47 -6.44
C ALA A 175 11.79 -3.56 -4.91
N LEU A 176 12.85 -3.07 -4.29
CA LEU A 176 12.95 -2.93 -2.84
C LEU A 176 12.74 -1.47 -2.44
N THR A 177 11.66 -1.18 -1.72
CA THR A 177 11.33 0.19 -1.31
C THR A 177 11.89 0.48 0.07
N LEU A 178 12.69 1.54 0.20
CA LEU A 178 13.06 2.10 1.50
C LEU A 178 11.79 2.70 2.14
N PHE A 179 11.24 1.99 3.11
CA PHE A 179 9.88 2.16 3.58
C PHE A 179 9.86 2.67 5.03
N SER A 180 9.63 3.97 5.20
CA SER A 180 9.50 4.61 6.51
C SER A 180 8.11 4.45 7.12
N GLY A 181 7.07 4.21 6.31
CA GLY A 181 5.67 4.22 6.74
C GLY A 181 5.01 5.60 6.81
N GLY A 182 5.79 6.68 6.75
CA GLY A 182 5.29 8.05 6.61
C GLY A 182 4.52 8.26 5.30
N PHE A 183 4.14 9.48 4.94
CA PHE A 183 3.30 9.68 3.73
C PHE A 183 4.02 9.32 2.43
N ASP A 184 5.31 9.63 2.32
CA ASP A 184 5.99 9.64 1.03
C ASP A 184 6.33 8.22 0.54
N SER A 185 6.95 7.39 1.37
CA SER A 185 7.40 6.05 0.95
C SER A 185 6.28 5.07 0.53
N PRO A 186 5.09 5.04 1.15
CA PRO A 186 3.95 4.24 0.67
C PRO A 186 3.34 4.76 -0.61
N VAL A 187 3.29 6.08 -0.82
CA VAL A 187 2.81 6.67 -2.08
C VAL A 187 3.79 6.35 -3.21
N ALA A 188 5.09 6.43 -2.95
CA ALA A 188 6.12 6.00 -3.90
C ALA A 188 6.02 4.50 -4.25
N ALA A 189 5.82 3.63 -3.24
CA ALA A 189 5.56 2.21 -3.44
C ALA A 189 4.32 1.98 -4.32
N TRP A 190 3.23 2.71 -4.07
CA TRP A 190 2.00 2.62 -4.87
C TRP A 190 2.21 3.03 -6.33
N PHE A 191 2.91 4.14 -6.61
CA PHE A 191 3.22 4.55 -7.98
C PHE A 191 4.13 3.56 -8.70
N THR A 192 5.07 2.96 -7.98
CA THR A 192 5.95 1.91 -8.53
C THR A 192 5.14 0.67 -8.88
N ALA A 193 4.29 0.19 -7.96
CA ALA A 193 3.42 -0.96 -8.19
C ALA A 193 2.43 -0.74 -9.35
N LYS A 194 1.93 0.50 -9.52
CA LYS A 194 1.09 0.90 -10.67
C LYS A 194 1.78 0.68 -12.02
N ARG A 195 3.10 0.70 -12.06
CA ARG A 195 3.89 0.40 -13.27
C ARG A 195 4.16 -1.10 -13.45
N GLY A 196 3.48 -1.97 -12.72
CA GLY A 196 3.56 -3.42 -12.92
C GLY A 196 4.75 -4.08 -12.21
N VAL A 197 5.40 -3.38 -11.29
CA VAL A 197 6.55 -3.84 -10.52
C VAL A 197 6.06 -4.48 -9.20
N GLU A 198 6.64 -5.61 -8.82
CA GLU A 198 6.43 -6.17 -7.48
C GLU A 198 7.26 -5.40 -6.47
N VAL A 199 6.59 -4.87 -5.44
CA VAL A 199 7.21 -4.02 -4.42
C VAL A 199 7.28 -4.77 -3.10
N ASP A 200 8.48 -4.89 -2.56
CA ASP A 200 8.74 -5.31 -1.18
C ASP A 200 9.28 -4.12 -0.37
N PHE A 201 9.20 -4.21 0.96
CA PHE A 201 9.48 -3.10 1.87
C PHE A 201 10.75 -3.36 2.67
N LEU A 202 11.66 -2.39 2.72
CA LEU A 202 12.83 -2.35 3.60
C LEU A 202 12.64 -1.26 4.65
N HIS A 203 12.44 -1.67 5.90
CA HIS A 203 12.31 -0.76 7.03
C HIS A 203 13.55 -0.82 7.92
N TYR A 204 14.09 0.35 8.24
CA TYR A 204 15.21 0.52 9.16
C TYR A 204 14.69 0.79 10.57
N TYR A 205 14.95 -0.13 11.49
CA TYR A 205 14.69 0.10 12.91
C TYR A 205 15.77 1.05 13.47
N MET A 206 15.32 2.21 13.94
CA MET A 206 16.19 3.29 14.44
C MET A 206 15.96 3.55 15.93
N GLY A 207 15.59 2.52 16.70
CA GLY A 207 15.36 2.61 18.14
C GLY A 207 13.94 2.98 18.57
N SER A 208 13.00 3.18 17.62
CA SER A 208 11.57 3.40 17.93
C SER A 208 10.74 2.20 17.49
N THR A 209 10.17 1.50 18.46
CA THR A 209 9.28 0.35 18.20
C THR A 209 7.94 0.81 17.63
N SER A 210 7.45 1.97 18.05
CA SER A 210 6.23 2.61 17.57
C SER A 210 6.29 2.87 16.07
N SER A 211 7.37 3.51 15.60
CA SER A 211 7.56 3.84 14.19
C SER A 211 7.55 2.57 13.32
N THR A 212 8.23 1.51 13.75
CA THR A 212 8.25 0.22 13.07
C THR A 212 6.88 -0.47 13.05
N TYR A 213 6.17 -0.48 14.17
CA TYR A 213 4.82 -1.04 14.26
C TYR A 213 3.86 -0.37 13.28
N TYR A 214 3.79 0.97 13.32
CA TYR A 214 2.90 1.72 12.43
C TYR A 214 3.33 1.62 10.96
N ALA A 215 4.64 1.61 10.67
CA ALA A 215 5.12 1.37 9.31
C ALA A 215 4.65 0.01 8.79
N PHE A 216 4.71 -1.05 9.59
CA PHE A 216 4.18 -2.34 9.16
C PHE A 216 2.66 -2.31 8.93
N LEU A 217 1.89 -1.62 9.77
CA LEU A 217 0.45 -1.45 9.54
C LEU A 217 0.16 -0.76 8.20
N VAL A 218 0.94 0.26 7.85
CA VAL A 218 0.83 0.95 6.55
C VAL A 218 1.17 -0.01 5.41
N ALA A 219 2.25 -0.79 5.53
CA ALA A 219 2.62 -1.81 4.54
C ALA A 219 1.53 -2.88 4.39
N LYS A 220 0.94 -3.35 5.49
CA LYS A 220 -0.17 -4.32 5.49
C LYS A 220 -1.42 -3.76 4.84
N LYS A 221 -1.75 -2.50 5.12
CA LYS A 221 -2.90 -1.82 4.50
C LYS A 221 -2.69 -1.62 2.99
N LEU A 222 -1.53 -1.12 2.57
CA LEU A 222 -1.18 -0.97 1.16
C LEU A 222 -1.23 -2.33 0.43
N SER A 223 -0.67 -3.37 1.05
CA SER A 223 -0.61 -4.71 0.47
C SER A 223 -1.98 -5.35 0.28
N SER A 224 -2.84 -5.21 1.29
CA SER A 224 -4.19 -5.78 1.28
C SER A 224 -5.10 -5.08 0.27
N ASP A 225 -4.96 -3.76 0.14
CA ASP A 225 -5.86 -2.95 -0.67
C ASP A 225 -5.45 -2.85 -2.14
N TRP A 226 -4.15 -2.95 -2.46
CA TRP A 226 -3.62 -2.59 -3.78
C TRP A 226 -2.64 -3.60 -4.40
N LEU A 227 -1.93 -4.40 -3.59
CA LEU A 227 -0.84 -5.26 -4.07
C LEU A 227 -1.34 -6.69 -4.31
N TYR A 228 -2.11 -6.87 -5.37
CA TYR A 228 -2.67 -8.16 -5.79
C TYR A 228 -1.76 -8.92 -6.76
N GLY A 229 -1.74 -10.25 -6.65
CA GLY A 229 -1.03 -11.17 -7.53
C GLY A 229 0.30 -11.72 -7.00
N TYR A 230 0.72 -11.29 -5.82
CA TYR A 230 1.93 -11.76 -5.13
C TYR A 230 1.83 -11.52 -3.61
N ARG A 231 2.84 -11.96 -2.86
CA ARG A 231 2.93 -11.79 -1.40
C ARG A 231 4.10 -10.86 -1.04
N PRO A 232 3.82 -9.58 -0.75
CA PRO A 232 4.86 -8.62 -0.38
C PRO A 232 5.59 -9.04 0.89
N GLN A 233 6.90 -8.81 0.89
CA GLN A 233 7.77 -9.02 2.04
C GLN A 233 8.06 -7.70 2.75
N PHE A 234 8.16 -7.75 4.08
CA PHE A 234 8.63 -6.66 4.93
C PHE A 234 9.94 -7.07 5.57
N ILE A 235 11.02 -6.39 5.16
CA ILE A 235 12.39 -6.64 5.58
C ILE A 235 12.73 -5.61 6.65
N LEU A 236 12.95 -6.08 7.88
CA LEU A 236 13.34 -5.26 9.01
C LEU A 236 14.84 -5.38 9.24
N VAL A 237 15.53 -4.24 9.32
CA VAL A 237 16.97 -4.16 9.57
C VAL A 237 17.24 -3.29 10.79
N ASP A 238 18.01 -3.79 11.75
CA ASP A 238 18.44 -2.99 12.91
C ASP A 238 19.57 -2.04 12.50
N PHE A 239 19.28 -0.75 12.56
CA PHE A 239 20.19 0.32 12.14
C PHE A 239 20.83 1.07 13.32
N THR A 240 20.62 0.61 14.55
CA THR A 240 21.05 1.31 15.77
C THR A 240 22.57 1.39 15.91
N ASP A 241 23.29 0.31 15.60
CA ASP A 241 24.76 0.28 15.60
C ASP A 241 25.34 1.28 14.57
N VAL A 242 24.76 1.33 13.36
CA VAL A 242 25.16 2.28 12.30
C VAL A 242 24.95 3.73 12.75
N ILE A 243 23.80 4.01 13.39
CA ILE A 243 23.53 5.34 13.97
C ILE A 243 24.59 5.70 15.02
N SER A 244 24.98 4.75 15.88
CA SER A 244 26.01 4.96 16.90
C SER A 244 27.34 5.36 16.29
N GLU A 245 27.74 4.70 15.18
CA GLU A 245 28.96 5.06 14.45
C GLU A 245 28.86 6.45 13.82
N VAL A 246 27.75 6.77 13.15
CA VAL A 246 27.53 8.09 12.54
C VAL A 246 27.61 9.19 13.59
N VAL A 247 27.00 9.01 14.76
CA VAL A 247 27.05 10.01 15.84
C VAL A 247 28.48 10.21 16.36
N LYS A 248 29.29 9.15 16.44
CA LYS A 248 30.67 9.22 16.95
C LYS A 248 31.66 9.80 15.95
N LYS A 249 31.51 9.46 14.66
CA LYS A 249 32.54 9.69 13.63
C LYS A 249 32.19 10.82 12.66
N VAL A 250 30.91 11.16 12.51
CA VAL A 250 30.46 12.13 11.50
C VAL A 250 30.12 13.47 12.14
N SER A 251 30.62 14.54 11.52
CA SER A 251 30.30 15.91 11.94
C SER A 251 28.80 16.17 11.88
N TRP A 252 28.31 16.96 12.84
CA TRP A 252 26.88 17.17 13.06
C TRP A 252 26.08 17.54 11.80
N SER A 253 26.63 18.45 10.98
CA SER A 253 25.97 18.96 9.76
C SER A 253 25.83 17.92 8.65
N TYR A 254 26.72 16.92 8.61
CA TYR A 254 26.77 15.87 7.60
C TYR A 254 26.00 14.60 7.98
N ARG A 255 25.63 14.43 9.26
CA ARG A 255 25.03 13.18 9.76
C ARG A 255 23.85 12.69 8.93
N GLN A 256 22.92 13.56 8.54
CA GLN A 256 21.75 13.17 7.74
C GLN A 256 22.09 12.70 6.32
N VAL A 257 23.07 13.36 5.69
CA VAL A 257 23.54 13.01 4.33
C VAL A 257 24.26 11.67 4.37
N VAL A 258 25.18 11.49 5.33
CA VAL A 258 25.94 10.24 5.50
C VAL A 258 25.04 9.09 5.93
N LEU A 259 24.11 9.31 6.86
CA LEU A 259 23.15 8.28 7.30
C LEU A 259 22.35 7.74 6.11
N ARG A 260 21.89 8.62 5.23
CA ARG A 260 21.17 8.24 4.00
C ARG A 260 22.06 7.48 3.02
N ALA A 261 23.31 7.90 2.87
CA ALA A 261 24.28 7.16 2.07
C ALA A 261 24.46 5.72 2.58
N LEU A 262 24.56 5.53 3.90
CA LEU A 262 24.65 4.20 4.51
C LEU A 262 23.36 3.38 4.33
N MET A 263 22.19 4.02 4.40
CA MET A 263 20.91 3.36 4.08
C MET A 263 20.86 2.91 2.62
N TYR A 264 21.45 3.65 1.68
CA TYR A 264 21.54 3.19 0.30
C TYR A 264 22.51 2.02 0.16
N ILE A 265 23.70 2.10 0.77
CA ILE A 265 24.70 1.01 0.72
C ILE A 265 24.10 -0.30 1.23
N ILE A 266 23.47 -0.26 2.41
CA ILE A 266 22.83 -1.45 3.02
C ILE A 266 21.67 -1.94 2.16
N ALA A 267 20.81 -1.04 1.64
CA ALA A 267 19.74 -1.42 0.73
C ALA A 267 20.27 -2.06 -0.57
N GLY A 268 21.38 -1.55 -1.11
CA GLY A 268 22.05 -2.11 -2.29
C GLY A 268 22.56 -3.52 -2.06
N LYS A 269 23.26 -3.75 -0.94
CA LYS A 269 23.72 -5.09 -0.53
C LYS A 269 22.55 -6.07 -0.35
N ILE A 270 21.45 -5.63 0.27
CA ILE A 270 20.23 -6.44 0.43
C ILE A 270 19.58 -6.71 -0.93
N ALA A 271 19.53 -5.70 -1.81
CA ALA A 271 18.98 -5.82 -3.15
C ALA A 271 19.71 -6.89 -3.96
N GLU A 272 21.04 -6.88 -3.96
CA GLU A 272 21.87 -7.90 -4.60
C GLU A 272 21.64 -9.28 -3.98
N LYS A 273 21.66 -9.38 -2.64
CA LYS A 273 21.48 -10.66 -1.92
C LYS A 273 20.12 -11.32 -2.17
N LEU A 274 19.06 -10.52 -2.37
CA LEU A 274 17.67 -10.99 -2.53
C LEU A 274 17.12 -10.83 -3.96
N ASN A 275 17.98 -10.52 -4.93
CA ASN A 275 17.67 -10.37 -6.36
C ASN A 275 16.58 -9.33 -6.66
N TYR A 276 16.70 -8.14 -6.08
CA TYR A 276 15.91 -6.96 -6.47
C TYR A 276 16.62 -6.19 -7.59
N HIS A 277 15.85 -5.70 -8.56
CA HIS A 277 16.42 -5.05 -9.74
C HIS A 277 16.72 -3.57 -9.49
N VAL A 278 15.92 -2.93 -8.64
CA VAL A 278 15.99 -1.50 -8.35
C VAL A 278 15.62 -1.23 -6.89
N LEU A 279 16.12 -0.12 -6.35
CA LEU A 279 15.65 0.47 -5.11
C LEU A 279 14.58 1.52 -5.41
N VAL A 280 13.69 1.77 -4.46
CA VAL A 280 12.67 2.84 -4.54
C VAL A 280 12.72 3.67 -3.28
N THR A 281 12.65 4.99 -3.41
CA THR A 281 12.55 5.92 -2.28
C THR A 281 11.34 6.85 -2.46
N GLY A 282 10.84 7.37 -1.34
CA GLY A 282 9.82 8.43 -1.31
C GLY A 282 10.40 9.84 -1.38
N GLU A 283 11.61 10.02 -1.91
CA GLU A 283 12.26 11.34 -1.88
C GLU A 283 11.62 12.31 -2.89
N SER A 284 11.42 13.55 -2.44
CA SER A 284 10.99 14.68 -3.25
C SER A 284 11.99 15.83 -3.13
N ILE A 285 12.28 16.49 -4.24
CA ILE A 285 13.29 17.55 -4.29
C ILE A 285 12.84 18.74 -3.42
N GLY A 286 13.71 19.17 -2.51
CA GLY A 286 13.50 20.40 -1.73
C GLY A 286 12.53 20.27 -0.56
N GLN A 287 11.93 19.11 -0.32
CA GLN A 287 11.04 18.88 0.83
C GLN A 287 11.80 18.77 2.16
N ALA A 288 13.05 18.30 2.14
CA ALA A 288 13.93 18.27 3.31
C ALA A 288 15.35 18.69 2.93
N SER A 289 16.11 19.22 3.91
CA SER A 289 17.47 19.75 3.66
C SER A 289 18.45 18.70 3.12
N SER A 290 18.23 17.41 3.41
CA SER A 290 18.99 16.29 2.86
C SER A 290 18.56 15.88 1.44
N GLN A 291 17.51 16.48 0.88
CA GLN A 291 16.88 16.14 -0.41
C GLN A 291 17.07 17.22 -1.46
N THR A 292 18.20 17.92 -1.42
CA THR A 292 18.60 18.80 -2.53
C THR A 292 19.17 17.95 -3.66
N LEU A 293 19.09 18.45 -4.89
CA LEU A 293 19.73 17.79 -6.04
C LEU A 293 21.23 17.55 -5.83
N ILE A 294 21.91 18.49 -5.17
CA ILE A 294 23.33 18.37 -4.84
C ILE A 294 23.54 17.19 -3.89
N ASN A 295 22.81 17.13 -2.79
CA ASN A 295 22.94 16.04 -1.81
C ASN A 295 22.60 14.68 -2.41
N LEU A 296 21.52 14.56 -3.19
CA LEU A 296 21.16 13.30 -3.85
C LEU A 296 22.26 12.82 -4.80
N SER A 297 22.79 13.73 -5.62
CA SER A 297 23.90 13.45 -6.55
C SER A 297 25.17 13.02 -5.81
N VAL A 298 25.53 13.75 -4.75
CA VAL A 298 26.72 13.46 -3.94
C VAL A 298 26.61 12.11 -3.24
N ILE A 299 25.45 11.80 -2.65
CA ILE A 299 25.19 10.51 -2.00
C ILE A 299 25.35 9.36 -2.99
N GLU A 300 24.70 9.42 -4.15
CA GLU A 300 24.78 8.32 -5.13
C GLU A 300 26.21 8.12 -5.64
N ARG A 301 26.93 9.21 -5.91
CA ARG A 301 28.34 9.12 -6.36
C ARG A 301 29.26 8.57 -5.27
N ALA A 302 29.11 9.04 -4.04
CA ALA A 302 29.98 8.66 -2.93
C ALA A 302 29.73 7.22 -2.45
N THR A 303 28.49 6.74 -2.55
CA THR A 303 28.15 5.35 -2.17
C THR A 303 28.61 4.31 -3.18
N GLY A 304 28.82 4.70 -4.45
CA GLY A 304 29.19 3.76 -5.52
C GLY A 304 28.13 2.68 -5.77
N ILE A 305 26.89 2.91 -5.34
CA ILE A 305 25.81 1.93 -5.47
C ILE A 305 25.52 1.64 -6.95
N LYS A 306 25.45 0.35 -7.31
CA LYS A 306 25.21 -0.08 -8.69
C LYS A 306 23.72 -0.29 -8.98
N THR A 307 22.93 -0.55 -7.94
CA THR A 307 21.48 -0.75 -8.05
C THR A 307 20.80 0.60 -8.32
N PRO A 308 20.04 0.74 -9.44
CA PRO A 308 19.34 1.99 -9.73
C PRO A 308 18.33 2.36 -8.65
N ILE A 309 18.23 3.65 -8.34
CA ILE A 309 17.29 4.20 -7.36
C ILE A 309 16.18 4.97 -8.07
N LEU A 310 14.94 4.49 -7.96
CA LEU A 310 13.76 5.14 -8.49
C LEU A 310 13.16 6.10 -7.46
N ARG A 311 12.76 7.29 -7.92
CA ARG A 311 12.14 8.35 -7.11
C ARG A 311 10.81 8.77 -7.72
N PRO A 312 9.73 8.00 -7.52
CA PRO A 312 8.43 8.30 -8.14
C PRO A 312 7.86 9.67 -7.78
N LEU A 313 8.27 10.23 -6.63
CA LEU A 313 7.75 11.49 -6.08
C LEU A 313 8.68 12.69 -6.30
N LEU A 314 9.72 12.55 -7.13
CA LEU A 314 10.79 13.54 -7.26
C LEU A 314 10.30 14.98 -7.52
N GLY A 315 9.22 15.13 -8.29
CA GLY A 315 8.62 16.41 -8.66
C GLY A 315 7.28 16.72 -7.98
N PHE A 316 6.89 15.96 -6.95
CA PHE A 316 5.62 16.17 -6.24
C PHE A 316 5.84 17.09 -5.05
N ASP A 317 4.88 17.98 -4.77
CA ASP A 317 4.86 18.70 -3.51
C ASP A 317 4.19 17.87 -2.38
N LYS A 318 4.27 18.40 -1.16
CA LYS A 318 3.76 17.72 0.03
C LYS A 318 2.23 17.60 0.03
N GLU A 319 1.52 18.57 -0.52
CA GLU A 319 0.06 18.55 -0.57
C GLU A 319 -0.44 17.49 -1.55
N GLU A 320 0.20 17.38 -2.71
CA GLU A 320 -0.06 16.33 -3.69
C GLU A 320 0.17 14.94 -3.09
N ILE A 321 1.30 14.72 -2.40
CA ILE A 321 1.59 13.43 -1.74
C ILE A 321 0.51 13.09 -0.71
N ILE A 322 0.10 14.07 0.10
CA ILE A 322 -0.95 13.89 1.11
C ILE A 322 -2.30 13.59 0.45
N GLU A 323 -2.66 14.29 -0.63
CA GLU A 323 -3.89 14.04 -1.39
C GLU A 323 -3.90 12.61 -1.96
N TYR A 324 -2.78 12.18 -2.54
CA TYR A 324 -2.64 10.80 -3.00
C TYR A 324 -2.76 9.80 -1.86
N SER A 325 -2.12 10.05 -0.70
CA SER A 325 -2.25 9.20 0.48
C SER A 325 -3.71 9.05 0.95
N ARG A 326 -4.51 10.12 0.89
CA ARG A 326 -5.96 10.07 1.17
C ARG A 326 -6.70 9.27 0.11
N LYS A 327 -6.44 9.53 -1.17
CA LYS A 327 -7.07 8.85 -2.31
C LYS A 327 -6.85 7.34 -2.28
N ILE A 328 -5.66 6.89 -1.87
CA ILE A 328 -5.33 5.45 -1.77
C ILE A 328 -5.69 4.83 -0.42
N GLY A 329 -6.20 5.63 0.53
CA GLY A 329 -6.70 5.17 1.84
C GLY A 329 -5.63 4.91 2.89
N LEU A 330 -4.42 5.46 2.72
CA LEU A 330 -3.30 5.25 3.66
C LEU A 330 -3.13 6.39 4.67
N TYR A 331 -3.71 7.57 4.41
CA TYR A 331 -3.55 8.75 5.26
C TYR A 331 -3.74 8.47 6.77
N PRO A 332 -4.81 7.80 7.23
CA PRO A 332 -5.05 7.58 8.67
C PRO A 332 -4.00 6.69 9.35
N TYR A 333 -3.28 5.89 8.57
CA TYR A 333 -2.23 4.99 9.05
C TYR A 333 -0.88 5.72 9.02
N SER A 334 -0.53 6.33 7.89
CA SER A 334 0.73 7.06 7.73
C SER A 334 0.84 8.26 8.67
N SER A 335 -0.28 8.90 9.03
CA SER A 335 -0.29 10.02 9.98
C SER A 335 0.10 9.63 11.41
N ARG A 336 0.06 8.33 11.75
CA ARG A 336 0.44 7.81 13.07
C ARG A 336 1.93 7.48 13.16
N VAL A 337 2.63 7.43 12.02
CA VAL A 337 4.05 7.16 11.98
C VAL A 337 4.80 8.41 12.39
N VAL A 338 5.42 8.37 13.57
CA VAL A 338 6.32 9.42 14.03
C VAL A 338 7.72 9.15 13.45
N GLU A 339 8.31 10.17 12.82
CA GLU A 339 9.68 10.07 12.33
C GLU A 339 10.65 10.04 13.51
N ALA A 340 11.38 8.93 13.65
CA ALA A 340 12.27 8.69 14.79
C ALA A 340 13.71 9.20 14.59
N CYS A 341 14.03 9.86 13.48
CA CYS A 341 15.40 10.29 13.18
C CYS A 341 15.72 11.67 13.78
N ALA A 342 15.91 11.73 15.10
CA ALA A 342 16.25 12.97 15.82
C ALA A 342 17.76 13.36 15.76
N ILE A 343 18.52 12.86 14.77
CA ILE A 343 19.99 12.95 14.76
C ILE A 343 20.50 14.35 14.35
N ALA A 344 19.67 15.23 13.76
CA ALA A 344 20.05 16.61 13.44
C ALA A 344 18.85 17.59 13.27
N PRO A 345 18.27 18.17 14.34
CA PRO A 345 17.06 19.00 14.24
C PRO A 345 17.24 20.46 13.79
N THR A 346 18.44 21.06 13.76
CA THR A 346 18.54 22.53 13.69
C THR A 346 19.39 23.13 12.55
N ARG A 347 20.40 22.44 12.00
CA ARG A 347 21.16 22.84 10.79
C ARG A 347 21.76 21.63 10.08
N VAL A 348 21.31 21.36 8.86
CA VAL A 348 21.77 20.24 8.03
C VAL A 348 22.37 20.78 6.74
N THR A 349 23.46 20.19 6.27
CA THR A 349 24.11 20.57 5.00
C THR A 349 23.15 20.39 3.83
N THR A 350 22.89 21.46 3.07
CA THR A 350 22.04 21.45 1.87
C THR A 350 22.84 21.27 0.57
N ALA A 351 24.16 21.39 0.64
CA ALA A 351 25.09 21.13 -0.46
C ALA A 351 26.35 20.48 0.12
N ALA A 352 26.34 19.15 0.19
CA ALA A 352 27.44 18.37 0.73
C ALA A 352 28.63 18.33 -0.24
N ASP A 353 29.84 18.36 0.30
CA ASP A 353 31.05 18.06 -0.48
C ASP A 353 31.18 16.55 -0.72
N GLN A 354 31.53 16.16 -1.94
CA GLN A 354 31.64 14.74 -2.31
C GLN A 354 32.83 14.05 -1.63
N GLY A 355 33.96 14.76 -1.46
CA GLY A 355 35.13 14.24 -0.77
C GLY A 355 34.85 13.98 0.70
N GLU A 356 34.27 14.97 1.40
CA GLU A 356 33.90 14.82 2.82
C GLU A 356 32.93 13.66 3.04
N VAL A 357 31.88 13.53 2.21
CA VAL A 357 30.92 12.41 2.32
C VAL A 357 31.63 11.07 2.10
N GLY A 358 32.54 10.97 1.13
CA GLY A 358 33.33 9.76 0.87
C GLY A 358 34.25 9.39 2.04
N GLU A 359 34.90 10.37 2.65
CA GLU A 359 35.74 10.18 3.86
C GLU A 359 34.91 9.70 5.04
N TYR A 360 33.75 10.31 5.29
CA TYR A 360 32.84 9.87 6.35
C TYR A 360 32.35 8.44 6.13
N ILE A 361 31.91 8.09 4.91
CA ILE A 361 31.47 6.73 4.58
C ILE A 361 32.61 5.72 4.84
N SER A 362 33.83 6.05 4.39
CA SER A 362 35.01 5.18 4.55
C SER A 362 35.46 5.02 6.01
N SER A 363 35.06 5.95 6.90
CA SER A 363 35.36 5.87 8.34
C SER A 363 34.43 4.93 9.11
N ILE A 364 33.26 4.59 8.54
CA ILE A 364 32.29 3.66 9.12
C ILE A 364 32.85 2.24 8.97
N ASP A 365 32.73 1.42 10.01
CA ASP A 365 33.31 0.07 10.00
C ASP A 365 32.48 -0.85 9.08
N GLU A 366 33.13 -1.42 8.07
CA GLU A 366 32.47 -2.33 7.11
C GLU A 366 31.86 -3.54 7.81
N ASN A 367 32.47 -4.04 8.90
CA ASN A 367 31.91 -5.14 9.68
C ASN A 367 30.56 -4.76 10.32
N THR A 368 30.39 -3.49 10.72
CA THR A 368 29.11 -2.98 11.23
C THR A 368 28.05 -3.04 10.13
N LEU A 369 28.39 -2.62 8.90
CA LEU A 369 27.46 -2.66 7.77
C LEU A 369 27.09 -4.11 7.40
N GLU A 370 28.06 -5.03 7.36
CA GLU A 370 27.81 -6.44 7.09
C GLU A 370 26.95 -7.10 8.17
N LYS A 371 27.25 -6.82 9.45
CA LYS A 371 26.45 -7.30 10.59
C LYS A 371 25.01 -6.79 10.47
N THR A 372 24.80 -5.53 10.11
CA THR A 372 23.47 -4.95 9.89
C THR A 372 22.74 -5.62 8.73
N VAL A 373 23.39 -5.90 7.59
CA VAL A 373 22.77 -6.65 6.49
C VAL A 373 22.40 -8.07 6.92
N ASN A 374 23.24 -8.71 7.72
CA ASN A 374 23.02 -10.09 8.16
C ASN A 374 22.00 -10.22 9.31
N SER A 375 21.70 -9.14 10.04
CA SER A 375 20.68 -9.13 11.09
C SER A 375 19.25 -8.99 10.55
N MET A 376 19.09 -8.85 9.22
CA MET A 376 17.79 -8.64 8.59
C MET A 376 16.79 -9.75 8.92
N LYS A 377 15.55 -9.35 9.22
CA LYS A 377 14.42 -10.25 9.44
C LYS A 377 13.39 -10.03 8.34
N ILE A 378 12.91 -11.11 7.73
CA ILE A 378 11.97 -11.05 6.61
C ILE A 378 10.62 -11.57 7.08
N PHE A 379 9.58 -10.77 6.88
CA PHE A 379 8.21 -11.06 7.29
C PHE A 379 7.29 -11.05 6.06
N ASP A 380 6.48 -12.10 5.89
CA ASP A 380 5.36 -12.06 4.94
C ASP A 380 4.28 -11.14 5.48
N VAL A 381 3.91 -10.10 4.73
CA VAL A 381 3.03 -9.03 5.20
C VAL A 381 1.62 -9.53 5.56
N PHE A 382 1.14 -10.59 4.92
CA PHE A 382 -0.20 -11.11 5.16
C PHE A 382 -0.26 -12.02 6.37
N SER A 383 0.70 -12.95 6.49
CA SER A 383 0.68 -13.94 7.58
C SER A 383 1.28 -13.42 8.89
N SER A 384 2.10 -12.37 8.85
CA SER A 384 2.73 -11.83 10.06
C SER A 384 1.79 -10.88 10.80
N ASN A 385 1.82 -10.92 12.13
CA ASN A 385 1.08 -9.97 12.96
C ASN A 385 1.97 -8.77 13.30
N PRO A 386 1.37 -7.57 13.43
CA PRO A 386 2.12 -6.36 13.84
C PRO A 386 2.92 -6.55 15.13
N GLU A 387 2.42 -7.36 16.06
CA GLU A 387 3.05 -7.67 17.34
C GLU A 387 4.34 -8.48 17.17
N ASP A 388 4.39 -9.37 16.17
CA ASP A 388 5.55 -10.24 15.93
C ASP A 388 6.78 -9.41 15.50
N ILE A 389 6.54 -8.23 14.93
CA ILE A 389 7.60 -7.29 14.54
C ILE A 389 8.15 -6.54 15.76
N VAL A 390 7.28 -6.21 16.72
CA VAL A 390 7.64 -5.53 17.97
C VAL A 390 8.47 -6.44 18.89
N VAL A 391 8.17 -7.74 18.93
CA VAL A 391 8.90 -8.73 19.75
C VAL A 391 10.38 -8.84 19.37
N THR A 392 10.73 -8.47 18.13
CA THR A 392 12.05 -8.76 17.57
C THR A 392 13.10 -7.67 17.72
N SER A 393 12.74 -6.49 18.27
CA SER A 393 13.62 -5.31 18.28
C SER A 393 13.93 -4.75 19.67
N SER A 394 13.05 -4.87 20.67
CA SER A 394 13.29 -4.38 22.03
C SER A 394 12.33 -5.00 23.04
N ILE A 395 12.73 -5.04 24.31
CA ILE A 395 11.84 -5.37 25.43
C ILE A 395 11.11 -4.13 25.96
N GLU A 396 11.66 -2.94 25.71
CA GLU A 396 11.05 -1.67 26.05
C GLU A 396 10.30 -1.12 24.83
N LEU A 397 9.07 -0.69 25.04
CA LEU A 397 8.23 0.00 24.06
C LEU A 397 8.16 1.49 24.37
N ASP A 398 8.20 2.30 23.32
CA ASP A 398 7.95 3.74 23.39
C ASP A 398 6.46 4.11 23.18
N PHE A 399 5.58 3.11 23.05
CA PHE A 399 4.14 3.25 22.84
C PHE A 399 3.37 2.03 23.36
N ILE A 400 2.03 2.09 23.31
CA ILE A 400 1.15 0.97 23.69
C ILE A 400 0.38 0.52 22.43
N PRO A 401 0.55 -0.74 21.97
CA PRO A 401 -0.26 -1.28 20.87
C PRO A 401 -1.77 -1.29 21.19
N GLU A 402 -2.63 -1.06 20.20
CA GLU A 402 -4.10 -0.91 20.40
C GLU A 402 -4.75 -2.09 21.15
N ASN A 403 -4.28 -3.32 20.94
CA ASN A 403 -4.81 -4.53 21.57
C ASN A 403 -4.00 -5.02 22.77
N ALA A 404 -3.05 -4.22 23.26
CA ALA A 404 -2.21 -4.60 24.39
C ALA A 404 -2.98 -4.53 25.71
N VAL A 405 -2.71 -5.50 26.58
CA VAL A 405 -3.13 -5.46 27.98
C VAL A 405 -2.10 -4.70 28.77
N VAL A 406 -2.48 -3.53 29.27
CA VAL A 406 -1.64 -2.70 30.12
C VAL A 406 -1.73 -3.18 31.55
N VAL A 407 -0.59 -3.47 32.17
CA VAL A 407 -0.51 -3.89 33.58
C VAL A 407 0.19 -2.82 34.41
N ASP A 408 -0.54 -2.24 35.37
CA ASP A 408 -0.03 -1.25 36.31
C ASP A 408 0.70 -1.96 37.48
N VAL A 409 2.02 -1.78 37.50
CA VAL A 409 2.91 -2.38 38.51
C VAL A 409 3.40 -1.35 39.54
N ARG A 410 2.80 -0.15 39.57
CA ARG A 410 3.14 0.88 40.56
C ARG A 410 2.74 0.45 41.96
N ARG A 411 3.54 0.89 42.94
CA ARG A 411 3.27 0.67 44.38
C ARG A 411 2.22 1.63 44.92
N ASP A 412 2.30 2.91 44.52
CA ASP A 412 1.27 3.90 44.82
C ASP A 412 0.23 3.90 43.70
N ARG A 413 -1.02 3.62 44.06
CA ARG A 413 -2.17 3.49 43.15
C ARG A 413 -3.33 4.39 43.56
N SER A 414 -3.05 5.42 44.35
CA SER A 414 -4.03 6.44 44.74
C SER A 414 -4.77 7.05 43.53
N ASN A 415 -4.12 7.07 42.35
CA ASN A 415 -4.73 7.34 41.05
C ASN A 415 -4.44 6.20 40.06
N PRO A 416 -5.36 5.25 39.84
CA PRO A 416 -5.14 4.13 38.92
C PRO A 416 -5.02 4.61 37.47
N LEU A 417 -4.13 3.97 36.70
CA LEU A 417 -3.98 4.32 35.28
C LEU A 417 -5.24 3.89 34.51
N PRO A 418 -5.85 4.76 33.70
CA PRO A 418 -7.07 4.43 32.96
C PRO A 418 -6.80 3.32 31.95
N ASN A 419 -7.70 2.35 31.76
CA ASN A 419 -7.54 1.17 30.88
C ASN A 419 -6.29 0.31 31.19
N SER A 420 -5.93 0.21 32.47
CA SER A 420 -4.90 -0.72 32.94
C SER A 420 -5.47 -1.72 33.94
N ILE A 421 -4.83 -2.88 34.08
CA ILE A 421 -5.15 -3.90 35.07
C ILE A 421 -4.07 -3.86 36.15
N SER A 422 -4.46 -3.94 37.42
CA SER A 422 -3.51 -4.07 38.52
C SER A 422 -2.76 -5.39 38.44
N LEU A 423 -1.45 -5.40 38.70
CA LEU A 423 -0.66 -6.64 38.77
C LEU A 423 -1.28 -7.73 39.66
N SER A 424 -1.96 -7.35 40.74
CA SER A 424 -2.61 -8.30 41.68
C SER A 424 -3.90 -8.93 41.14
N GLU A 425 -4.47 -8.35 40.08
CA GLU A 425 -5.73 -8.77 39.46
C GLU A 425 -5.48 -9.49 38.13
N VAL A 426 -4.22 -9.56 37.68
CA VAL A 426 -3.85 -10.21 36.42
C VAL A 426 -3.76 -11.71 36.61
N ASN A 427 -4.53 -12.45 35.81
CA ASN A 427 -4.30 -13.86 35.56
C ASN A 427 -3.45 -14.02 34.29
N PHE A 428 -2.16 -14.30 34.43
CA PHE A 428 -1.25 -14.36 33.29
C PHE A 428 -1.58 -15.48 32.30
N GLU A 429 -2.13 -16.61 32.75
CA GLU A 429 -2.51 -17.71 31.85
C GLU A 429 -3.56 -17.28 30.80
N GLU A 430 -4.45 -16.34 31.15
CA GLU A 430 -5.44 -15.76 30.22
C GLU A 430 -4.85 -14.75 29.22
N LEU A 431 -3.59 -14.34 29.45
CA LEU A 431 -2.88 -13.35 28.64
C LEU A 431 -1.80 -13.96 27.74
N ARG A 432 -1.69 -15.30 27.67
CA ARG A 432 -0.63 -16.00 26.94
C ARG A 432 -0.52 -15.60 25.47
N ASP A 433 -1.65 -15.38 24.80
CA ASP A 433 -1.70 -14.98 23.39
C ASP A 433 -1.78 -13.45 23.18
N LYS A 434 -1.76 -12.66 24.26
CA LYS A 434 -1.89 -11.20 24.21
C LYS A 434 -0.54 -10.51 24.39
N VAL A 435 -0.44 -9.30 23.85
CA VAL A 435 0.68 -8.41 24.18
C VAL A 435 0.44 -7.78 25.54
N ILE A 436 1.40 -7.96 26.44
CA ILE A 436 1.35 -7.45 27.81
C ILE A 436 2.32 -6.27 27.90
N VAL A 437 1.86 -5.11 28.34
CA VAL A 437 2.71 -3.92 28.52
C VAL A 437 2.68 -3.49 29.98
N PHE A 438 3.80 -3.66 30.66
CA PHE A 438 3.99 -3.24 32.04
C PHE A 438 4.30 -1.76 32.14
N VAL A 439 3.65 -1.08 33.09
CA VAL A 439 3.86 0.34 33.37
C VAL A 439 4.17 0.52 34.85
N CYS A 440 5.34 1.09 35.13
CA CYS A 440 5.74 1.54 36.46
C CYS A 440 6.10 3.03 36.43
N GLU A 441 6.50 3.60 37.57
CA GLU A 441 6.82 5.04 37.67
C GLU A 441 7.89 5.49 36.66
N THR A 442 9.01 4.75 36.60
CA THR A 442 10.21 5.12 35.85
C THR A 442 10.56 4.18 34.69
N GLY A 443 9.92 3.02 34.58
CA GLY A 443 10.22 1.95 33.62
C GLY A 443 11.10 0.80 34.16
N SER A 444 11.72 0.95 35.34
CA SER A 444 12.69 -0.03 35.87
C SER A 444 12.04 -1.35 36.31
N LEU A 445 10.94 -1.28 37.07
CA LEU A 445 10.24 -2.48 37.58
C LEU A 445 9.49 -3.19 36.45
N SER A 446 8.88 -2.42 35.55
CA SER A 446 8.22 -2.96 34.36
C SER A 446 9.19 -3.71 33.45
N LEU A 447 10.44 -3.24 33.34
CA LEU A 447 11.50 -3.93 32.57
C LEU A 447 11.85 -5.29 33.15
N LEU A 448 11.97 -5.39 34.48
CA LEU A 448 12.27 -6.66 35.14
C LEU A 448 11.15 -7.69 34.91
N LEU A 449 9.90 -7.29 35.15
CA LEU A 449 8.73 -8.17 34.99
C LEU A 449 8.51 -8.58 33.53
N ALA A 450 8.75 -7.67 32.59
CA ALA A 450 8.71 -7.99 31.17
C ALA A 450 9.75 -9.05 30.79
N LYS A 451 10.97 -9.01 31.36
CA LYS A 451 12.02 -10.01 31.08
C LYS A 451 11.59 -11.37 31.57
N GLU A 452 11.17 -11.44 32.82
CA GLU A 452 10.77 -12.67 33.47
C GLU A 452 9.63 -13.38 32.72
N LEU A 453 8.61 -12.64 32.29
CA LEU A 453 7.51 -13.21 31.51
C LEU A 453 7.91 -13.58 30.08
N ARG A 454 8.81 -12.85 29.44
CA ARG A 454 9.35 -13.24 28.12
C ARG A 454 10.14 -14.55 28.21
N ASP A 455 10.92 -14.74 29.26
CA ASP A 455 11.66 -15.99 29.50
C ASP A 455 10.70 -17.19 29.68
N GLN A 456 9.46 -16.93 30.11
CA GLN A 456 8.37 -17.90 30.20
C GLN A 456 7.53 -18.02 28.90
N GLY A 457 7.91 -17.33 27.83
CA GLY A 457 7.27 -17.42 26.51
C GLY A 457 6.13 -16.42 26.25
N TYR A 458 5.87 -15.48 27.17
CA TYR A 458 4.84 -14.45 26.98
C TYR A 458 5.31 -13.31 26.08
N LYS A 459 4.38 -12.66 25.37
CA LYS A 459 4.62 -11.41 24.62
C LYS A 459 4.60 -10.19 25.56
N ALA A 460 5.55 -10.14 26.50
CA ALA A 460 5.61 -9.12 27.55
C ALA A 460 6.63 -8.01 27.28
N PHE A 461 6.28 -6.77 27.60
CA PHE A 461 7.10 -5.59 27.36
C PHE A 461 7.01 -4.57 28.50
N SER A 462 7.99 -3.67 28.56
CA SER A 462 8.01 -2.54 29.48
C SER A 462 7.76 -1.24 28.74
N LEU A 463 6.92 -0.35 29.27
CA LEU A 463 6.77 0.99 28.70
C LEU A 463 7.97 1.87 29.10
N LYS A 464 8.79 2.22 28.11
CA LYS A 464 9.96 3.09 28.26
C LYS A 464 9.52 4.43 28.84
N GLY A 465 10.15 4.87 29.92
CA GLY A 465 9.81 6.13 30.59
C GLY A 465 8.55 6.07 31.47
N GLY A 466 7.93 4.89 31.63
CA GLY A 466 6.88 4.65 32.62
C GLY A 466 5.62 5.49 32.45
N VAL A 467 5.09 6.01 33.57
CA VAL A 467 3.86 6.82 33.62
C VAL A 467 3.95 8.06 32.73
N LYS A 468 5.14 8.69 32.65
CA LYS A 468 5.32 9.90 31.85
C LYS A 468 4.97 9.63 30.38
N THR A 469 5.46 8.52 29.84
CA THR A 469 5.15 8.09 28.48
C THR A 469 3.69 7.66 28.38
N TYR A 470 3.18 6.92 29.37
CA TYR A 470 1.78 6.47 29.41
C TYR A 470 0.77 7.61 29.20
N CYS A 471 0.99 8.74 29.86
CA CYS A 471 0.14 9.92 29.75
C CYS A 471 0.29 10.67 28.40
N GLN A 472 1.35 10.40 27.63
CA GLN A 472 1.62 11.03 26.34
C GLN A 472 1.14 10.20 25.14
N VAL A 473 1.04 8.87 25.29
CA VAL A 473 0.63 7.96 24.22
C VAL A 473 -0.86 7.59 24.24
N LYS A 474 -1.65 8.24 25.10
CA LYS A 474 -3.11 8.07 25.19
C LYS A 474 -3.90 9.20 24.57
#